data_AF-A0A1W6MP62-F1
#
_entry.id   AF-A0A1W6MP62-F1
#
_cell.length_a   1.000
_cell.length_b   1.000
_cell.length_c   1.000
_cell.angle_alpha   90.00
_cell.angle_beta   90.00
_cell.angle_gamma   90.00
#
_symmetry.space_group_name_H-M   'P 1'
#
loop_
_entity.id
_entity.type
_entity.pdbx_description
1 polymer ?
#
loop_
_entity_poly.entity_id
_entity_poly.type
_entity_poly.pdbx_seq_one_letter_code
_entity_poly.pdbx_strand_id
1 'polypeptide(L)'
;MINTQPINLAQAQATIEPPAPPVELTEVQKEGKSLFNTNCASCHKLYKKAVGPALAGVADKYEREWLYKWIKNSAALIASGNAQAVAVYNEYGQANMNAFPQLSNEDIDKILEYTSVPKS
;
A
#
# COMPACT_ATOMS: atom_id res chain seq x y z
N MET A 1 0.88 47.83 -44.00
CA MET A 1 -0.12 47.22 -43.11
C MET A 1 0.08 45.71 -43.11
N ILE A 2 0.77 45.16 -42.12
CA ILE A 2 0.44 43.86 -41.53
C ILE A 2 0.83 43.94 -40.06
N ASN A 3 -0.15 43.60 -39.25
CA ASN A 3 -0.31 43.82 -37.84
C ASN A 3 0.43 42.71 -37.07
N THR A 4 1.43 43.05 -36.27
CA THR A 4 2.02 42.12 -35.31
C THR A 4 1.14 42.07 -34.06
N GLN A 5 0.35 41.02 -33.93
CA GLN A 5 -0.18 40.61 -32.63
C GLN A 5 0.75 39.57 -32.00
N PRO A 6 1.02 39.63 -30.68
CA PRO A 6 1.85 38.65 -30.02
C PRO A 6 1.10 37.33 -29.86
N ILE A 7 1.75 36.23 -30.23
CA ILE A 7 1.30 34.89 -29.88
C ILE A 7 1.58 34.71 -28.38
N ASN A 8 0.51 34.79 -27.57
CA ASN A 8 0.55 34.39 -26.18
C ASN A 8 0.51 32.86 -26.11
N LEU A 9 1.68 32.24 -26.03
CA LEU A 9 1.80 30.84 -25.60
C LEU A 9 2.01 30.86 -24.09
N ALA A 10 0.90 30.86 -23.36
CA ALA A 10 0.86 30.36 -22.00
C ALA A 10 1.32 28.90 -22.04
N GLN A 11 2.63 28.69 -21.92
CA GLN A 11 3.19 27.39 -21.65
C GLN A 11 2.73 27.04 -20.24
N ALA A 12 1.83 26.06 -20.14
CA ALA A 12 1.58 25.36 -18.90
C ALA A 12 2.93 24.80 -18.43
N GLN A 13 3.52 25.46 -17.44
CA GLN A 13 4.67 24.95 -16.72
C GLN A 13 4.18 23.69 -16.00
N ALA A 14 4.40 22.52 -16.61
CA ALA A 14 4.57 21.32 -15.84
C ALA A 14 5.74 21.61 -14.90
N THR A 15 5.43 21.79 -13.62
CA THR A 15 6.43 21.83 -12.57
C THR A 15 7.20 20.54 -12.67
N ILE A 16 8.42 20.61 -13.21
CA ILE A 16 9.44 19.59 -13.02
C ILE A 16 9.76 19.58 -11.53
N GLU A 17 8.98 18.83 -10.75
CA GLU A 17 9.45 18.40 -9.44
C GLU A 17 10.76 17.63 -9.68
N PRO A 18 11.84 17.99 -8.98
CA PRO A 18 13.04 17.16 -8.95
C PRO A 18 12.61 15.71 -8.64
N PRO A 19 13.26 14.68 -9.24
CA PRO A 19 13.03 13.32 -8.78
C PRO A 19 13.21 13.33 -7.26
N ALA A 20 12.20 12.86 -6.53
CA ALA A 20 12.25 12.81 -5.08
C ALA A 20 13.59 12.18 -4.66
N PRO A 21 14.28 12.72 -3.64
CA PRO A 21 15.51 12.11 -3.17
C PRO A 21 15.26 10.62 -2.86
N PRO A 22 16.26 9.74 -3.03
CA PRO A 22 16.11 8.33 -2.70
C PRO A 22 15.49 8.20 -1.31
N VAL A 23 14.31 7.57 -1.23
CA VAL A 23 13.60 7.44 0.04
C VAL A 23 14.43 6.57 0.97
N GLU A 24 15.08 7.21 1.95
CA GLU A 24 15.81 6.50 2.99
C GLU A 24 14.82 5.95 4.01
N LEU A 25 14.91 4.64 4.28
CA LEU A 25 14.04 3.99 5.26
C LEU A 25 14.52 4.29 6.68
N THR A 26 13.59 4.61 7.56
CA THR A 26 13.81 4.61 9.01
C THR A 26 14.10 3.19 9.52
N GLU A 27 14.63 3.04 10.74
CA GLU A 27 14.85 1.73 11.35
C GLU A 27 13.56 0.89 11.46
N VAL A 28 12.46 1.52 11.86
CA VAL A 28 11.12 0.89 11.91
C VAL A 28 10.72 0.36 10.53
N GLN A 29 10.93 1.14 9.47
CA GLN A 29 10.63 0.71 8.10
C GLN A 29 11.59 -0.39 7.59
N LYS A 30 12.84 -0.42 8.05
CA LYS A 30 13.79 -1.51 7.74
C LYS A 30 13.34 -2.82 8.40
N GLU A 31 12.94 -2.79 9.67
CA GLU A 31 12.35 -3.93 10.37
C GLU A 31 11.06 -4.39 9.67
N GLY A 32 10.17 -3.45 9.37
CA GLY A 32 8.94 -3.69 8.61
C GLY A 32 9.18 -4.33 7.25
N LYS A 33 10.20 -3.87 6.52
CA LYS A 33 10.62 -4.44 5.24
C LYS A 33 11.10 -5.89 5.42
N SER A 34 11.85 -6.19 6.47
CA SER A 34 12.30 -7.56 6.78
C SER A 34 11.11 -8.50 7.05
N LEU A 35 10.17 -8.06 7.89
CA LEU A 35 8.94 -8.79 8.19
C LEU A 35 8.07 -8.98 6.95
N PHE A 36 7.91 -7.94 6.14
CA PHE A 36 7.17 -7.98 4.86
C PHE A 36 7.80 -8.98 3.89
N ASN A 37 9.13 -8.96 3.75
CA ASN A 37 9.83 -9.87 2.83
C ASN A 37 9.65 -11.34 3.23
N THR A 38 9.66 -11.61 4.54
CA THR A 38 9.48 -12.95 5.08
C THR A 38 8.04 -13.45 4.92
N ASN A 39 7.05 -12.60 5.18
CA ASN A 39 5.65 -13.04 5.35
C ASN A 39 4.71 -12.67 4.19
N CYS A 40 5.03 -11.64 3.41
CA CYS A 40 4.08 -11.01 2.50
C CYS A 40 4.56 -10.94 1.03
N ALA A 41 5.87 -10.83 0.81
CA ALA A 41 6.44 -10.49 -0.49
C ALA A 41 6.29 -11.57 -1.58
N SER A 42 5.93 -12.80 -1.20
CA SER A 42 5.57 -13.87 -2.15
C SER A 42 4.29 -13.53 -2.92
N CYS A 43 3.33 -12.87 -2.27
CA CYS A 43 2.03 -12.56 -2.84
C CYS A 43 1.80 -11.08 -3.13
N HIS A 44 2.41 -10.18 -2.35
CA HIS A 44 2.18 -8.74 -2.46
C HIS A 44 3.42 -7.98 -2.92
N LYS A 45 3.17 -6.84 -3.57
CA LYS A 45 4.17 -5.78 -3.85
C LYS A 45 3.60 -4.46 -3.36
N LEU A 46 4.45 -3.46 -3.12
CA LEU A 46 3.97 -2.14 -2.69
C LEU A 46 3.19 -1.44 -3.81
N TYR A 47 3.80 -1.27 -4.98
CA TYR A 47 3.26 -0.35 -6.00
C TYR A 47 2.65 -1.02 -7.23
N LYS A 48 2.45 -2.34 -7.21
CA LYS A 48 1.80 -3.07 -8.32
C LYS A 48 1.09 -4.31 -7.82
N LYS A 49 0.06 -4.74 -8.55
CA LYS A 49 -0.60 -6.02 -8.30
C LYS A 49 0.35 -7.20 -8.58
N ALA A 50 0.20 -8.27 -7.81
CA ALA A 50 0.85 -9.55 -8.02
C ALA A 50 -0.19 -10.66 -7.83
N VAL A 51 0.02 -11.60 -6.90
CA VAL A 51 -1.04 -12.54 -6.49
C VAL A 51 -2.13 -11.78 -5.72
N GLY A 52 -1.71 -10.93 -4.77
CA GLY A 52 -2.57 -10.01 -4.06
C GLY A 52 -2.49 -8.56 -4.60
N PRO A 53 -3.31 -7.65 -4.05
CA PRO A 53 -3.24 -6.23 -4.36
C PRO A 53 -1.89 -5.60 -4.05
N ALA A 54 -1.67 -4.44 -4.69
CA ALA A 54 -0.66 -3.48 -4.28
C ALA A 54 -0.95 -3.00 -2.85
N LEU A 55 0.06 -2.94 -1.98
CA LEU A 55 -0.12 -2.57 -0.56
C LEU A 55 0.36 -1.17 -0.20
N ALA A 56 0.92 -0.40 -1.14
CA ALA A 56 1.31 0.98 -0.88
C ALA A 56 0.11 1.79 -0.35
N GLY A 57 0.28 2.42 0.81
CA GLY A 57 -0.77 3.22 1.46
C GLY A 57 -1.94 2.41 2.04
N VAL A 58 -1.82 1.09 2.23
CA VAL A 58 -2.91 0.28 2.79
C VAL A 58 -3.29 0.70 4.22
N ALA A 59 -2.34 1.25 4.98
CA ALA A 59 -2.56 1.78 6.32
C ALA A 59 -3.54 2.97 6.35
N ASP A 60 -3.64 3.72 5.25
CA ASP A 60 -4.58 4.85 5.13
C ASP A 60 -5.96 4.42 4.63
N LYS A 61 -6.07 3.23 4.03
CA LYS A 61 -7.32 2.71 3.44
C LYS A 61 -8.22 2.04 4.48
N TYR A 62 -7.65 1.46 5.52
CA TYR A 62 -8.39 0.66 6.49
C TYR A 62 -7.98 1.01 7.92
N GLU A 63 -8.94 0.89 8.83
CA GLU A 63 -8.71 1.03 10.26
C GLU A 63 -7.64 0.07 10.76
N ARG A 64 -6.76 0.57 11.64
CA ARG A 64 -5.61 -0.17 12.16
C ARG A 64 -6.03 -1.48 12.84
N GLU A 65 -7.06 -1.42 13.69
CA GLU A 65 -7.62 -2.60 14.37
C GLU A 65 -8.23 -3.62 13.41
N TRP A 66 -8.77 -3.17 12.28
CA TRP A 66 -9.27 -4.06 11.25
C TRP A 66 -8.12 -4.76 10.53
N LEU A 67 -7.03 -4.04 10.23
CA LEU A 67 -5.83 -4.62 9.61
C LEU A 67 -5.19 -5.68 10.52
N TYR A 68 -5.16 -5.47 11.83
CA TYR A 68 -4.68 -6.52 12.75
C TYR A 68 -5.49 -7.81 12.64
N LYS A 69 -6.83 -7.71 12.65
CA LYS A 69 -7.70 -8.87 12.53
C LYS A 69 -7.56 -9.54 11.17
N TRP A 70 -7.51 -8.75 10.11
CA TRP A 70 -7.35 -9.25 8.74
C TRP A 70 -6.02 -9.98 8.53
N ILE A 71 -4.91 -9.39 8.95
CA ILE A 71 -3.58 -9.99 8.78
C ILE A 71 -3.43 -11.22 9.67
N LYS A 72 -3.97 -11.21 10.89
CA LYS A 72 -3.92 -12.40 11.76
C LYS A 72 -4.76 -13.55 11.23
N ASN A 73 -5.99 -13.28 10.77
CA ASN A 73 -6.85 -14.32 10.20
C ASN A 73 -8.01 -13.72 9.38
N SER A 74 -7.76 -13.41 8.11
CA SER A 74 -8.77 -12.90 7.18
C SER A 74 -9.90 -13.90 6.93
N ALA A 75 -9.59 -15.20 6.86
CA ALA A 75 -10.60 -16.26 6.65
C ALA A 75 -11.65 -16.29 7.77
N ALA A 76 -11.23 -16.17 9.04
CA ALA A 76 -12.15 -16.08 10.17
C ALA A 76 -13.00 -14.79 10.12
N LEU A 77 -12.40 -13.67 9.72
CA LEU A 77 -13.12 -12.40 9.58
C LEU A 77 -14.17 -12.46 8.47
N ILE A 78 -13.84 -13.09 7.33
CA ILE A 78 -14.77 -13.35 6.22
C ILE A 78 -15.89 -14.29 6.68
N ALA A 79 -15.56 -15.40 7.35
CA ALA A 79 -16.53 -16.38 7.83
C ALA A 79 -17.49 -15.81 8.89
N SER A 80 -17.06 -14.80 9.65
CA SER A 80 -17.92 -14.08 10.61
C SER A 80 -19.01 -13.23 9.94
N GLY A 81 -18.97 -13.06 8.62
CA GLY A 81 -19.90 -12.21 7.88
C GLY A 81 -19.56 -10.72 7.94
N ASN A 82 -18.33 -10.35 8.32
CA ASN A 82 -17.90 -8.95 8.32
C ASN A 82 -18.00 -8.38 6.89
N ALA A 83 -18.88 -7.40 6.69
CA ALA A 83 -19.23 -6.89 5.36
C ALA A 83 -18.00 -6.35 4.59
N GLN A 84 -17.09 -5.65 5.27
CA GLN A 84 -15.87 -5.13 4.65
C GLN A 84 -14.93 -6.27 4.22
N ALA A 85 -14.74 -7.27 5.08
CA ALA A 85 -13.90 -8.43 4.78
C ALA A 85 -14.45 -9.23 3.59
N VAL A 86 -15.76 -9.47 3.56
CA VAL A 86 -16.44 -10.15 2.45
C VAL A 86 -16.32 -9.35 1.15
N ALA A 87 -16.50 -8.03 1.20
CA ALA A 87 -16.35 -7.17 0.03
C ALA A 87 -14.92 -7.25 -0.56
N VAL A 88 -13.89 -7.13 0.29
CA VAL A 88 -12.49 -7.26 -0.12
C VAL A 88 -12.21 -8.65 -0.71
N TYR A 89 -12.67 -9.71 -0.07
CA TYR A 89 -12.49 -11.08 -0.56
C TYR A 89 -13.08 -11.27 -1.97
N ASN A 90 -14.29 -10.74 -2.20
CA ASN A 90 -14.93 -10.81 -3.51
C ASN A 90 -14.23 -9.93 -4.56
N GLU A 91 -13.77 -8.73 -4.18
CA GLU A 91 -13.03 -7.82 -5.08
C GLU A 91 -11.74 -8.47 -5.62
N TYR A 92 -11.05 -9.26 -4.80
CA TYR A 92 -9.80 -9.92 -5.17
C TYR A 92 -9.97 -11.39 -5.60
N GLY A 93 -11.14 -11.73 -6.14
CA GLY A 93 -11.37 -13.03 -6.78
C GLY A 93 -11.33 -14.21 -5.81
N GLN A 94 -11.68 -13.97 -4.54
CA GLN A 94 -11.73 -15.00 -3.50
C GLN A 94 -10.39 -15.71 -3.26
N ALA A 95 -9.28 -15.01 -3.55
CA ALA A 95 -7.94 -15.51 -3.28
C ALA A 95 -7.71 -15.64 -1.77
N ASN A 96 -7.27 -16.81 -1.33
CA ASN A 96 -6.97 -17.05 0.08
C ASN A 96 -5.66 -16.37 0.48
N MET A 97 -5.71 -15.56 1.54
CA MET A 97 -4.53 -15.05 2.23
C MET A 97 -4.21 -15.95 3.43
N ASN A 98 -2.92 -16.28 3.63
CA ASN A 98 -2.48 -17.03 4.79
C ASN A 98 -2.81 -16.29 6.09
N ALA A 99 -3.07 -17.04 7.16
CA ALA A 99 -3.20 -16.48 8.50
C ALA A 99 -1.82 -16.29 9.14
N PHE A 100 -1.63 -15.17 9.85
CA PHE A 100 -0.39 -14.84 10.55
C PHE A 100 -0.62 -14.60 12.05
N PRO A 101 -1.17 -15.58 12.81
CA PRO A 101 -1.49 -15.40 14.23
C PRO A 101 -0.24 -15.20 15.11
N GLN A 102 0.94 -15.55 14.61
CA GLN A 102 2.21 -15.37 15.29
C GLN A 102 2.71 -13.92 15.27
N LEU A 103 2.21 -13.06 14.36
CA LEU A 103 2.63 -11.66 14.31
C LEU A 103 1.95 -10.87 15.42
N SER A 104 2.75 -10.15 16.21
CA SER A 104 2.24 -9.20 17.18
C SER A 104 1.63 -7.97 16.49
N ASN A 105 0.87 -7.15 17.22
CA ASN A 105 0.39 -5.88 16.65
C ASN A 105 1.56 -4.96 16.30
N GLU A 106 2.63 -4.96 17.09
CA GLU A 106 3.83 -4.16 16.82
C GLU A 106 4.55 -4.61 15.54
N ASP A 107 4.65 -5.93 15.30
CA ASP A 107 5.20 -6.44 14.03
C ASP A 107 4.36 -5.99 12.84
N ILE A 108 3.02 -6.05 12.99
CA ILE A 108 2.10 -5.59 11.95
C ILE A 108 2.24 -4.07 11.74
N ASP A 109 2.39 -3.29 12.80
CA ASP A 109 2.63 -1.85 12.70
C ASP A 109 3.88 -1.55 11.88
N LYS A 110 5.00 -2.21 12.19
CA LYS A 110 6.24 -2.05 11.42
C LYS A 110 6.03 -2.39 9.94
N ILE A 111 5.33 -3.48 9.64
CA ILE A 111 4.97 -3.84 8.26
C ILE A 111 4.17 -2.72 7.60
N LEU A 112 3.15 -2.17 8.28
CA LEU A 112 2.30 -1.11 7.76
C LEU A 112 3.07 0.21 7.54
N GLU A 113 4.02 0.54 8.42
CA GLU A 113 4.92 1.69 8.23
C GLU A 113 5.79 1.51 6.97
N TYR A 114 6.27 0.29 6.71
CA TYR A 114 6.98 -0.01 5.47
C TYR A 114 6.05 0.11 4.23
N THR A 115 4.77 -0.25 4.35
CA THR A 115 3.83 -0.07 3.24
C THR A 115 3.47 1.39 2.94
N SER A 116 3.76 2.31 3.86
CA SER A 116 3.49 3.74 3.71
C SER A 116 4.67 4.50 3.11
N VAL A 117 5.76 3.80 2.78
CA VAL A 117 6.90 4.37 2.06
C VAL A 117 6.43 4.87 0.68
N PRO A 118 6.78 6.09 0.27
CA PRO A 118 6.46 6.60 -1.06
C PRO A 118 7.33 5.93 -2.13
N LYS A 119 6.82 5.92 -3.37
CA LYS A 119 7.56 5.37 -4.50
C LYS A 119 8.76 6.28 -4.83
N SER A 120 9.96 5.74 -4.70
CA SER A 120 11.20 6.34 -5.19
C SER A 120 11.27 6.36 -6.72
#